data_AF-A0A2W6XU97-F1
#
_entry.id   AF-A0A2W6XU97-F1
#
_cell.length_a   1.000
_cell.length_b   1.000
_cell.length_c   1.000
_cell.angle_alpha   90.00
_cell.angle_beta   90.00
_cell.angle_gamma   90.00
#
_symmetry.space_group_name_H-M   'P 1'
#
loop_
_entity.id
_entity.type
_entity.pdbx_description
1 polymer ?
#
loop_
_entity_poly.entity_id
_entity_poly.type
_entity_poly.pdbx_seq_one_letter_code
_entity_poly.pdbx_strand_id
1 'polypeptide(L)' 'MLIPVLIVSSLVHLYSIGYMSHDPHNQRFFSYLSLFTFMMIILVTADNFLLMFVG' A
#
# COMPACT_ATOMS: atom_id res chain seq x y z
N MET A 1 13.20 -4.61 -6.33
CA MET A 1 11.75 -4.83 -6.11
C MET A 1 11.04 -3.63 -5.46
N LEU A 2 11.74 -2.74 -4.76
CA LEU A 2 11.14 -1.51 -4.19
C LEU A 2 10.54 -0.55 -5.23
N ILE A 3 11.24 -0.31 -6.35
CA ILE A 3 10.81 0.69 -7.36
C ILE A 3 9.42 0.37 -7.94
N PRO A 4 9.13 -0.87 -8.41
CA PRO A 4 7.78 -1.23 -8.86
C PRO A 4 6.70 -1.03 -7.80
N VAL A 5 6.97 -1.42 -6.55
CA VAL A 5 5.99 -1.31 -5.45
C VAL A 5 5.63 0.14 -5.17
N LEU A 6 6.63 1.03 -5.11
CA LEU A 6 6.41 2.45 -4.86
C LEU A 6 5.66 3.13 -6.02
N ILE A 7 6.00 2.80 -7.27
CA ILE A 7 5.32 3.36 -8.44
C ILE A 7 3.86 2.91 -8.50
N VAL A 8 3.60 1.61 -8.38
CA VAL A 8 2.23 1.08 -8.42
C VAL A 8 1.43 1.60 -7.23
N SER A 9 2.00 1.63 -6.02
CA SER A 9 1.37 2.21 -4.84
C SER A 9 0.96 3.67 -5.06
N SER A 10 1.85 4.49 -5.61
CA SER A 10 1.59 5.91 -5.89
C SER A 10 0.48 6.09 -6.92
N LEU A 11 0.50 5.30 -8.01
CA LEU A 11 -0.54 5.32 -9.04
C LEU A 11 -1.91 4.91 -8.49
N VAL A 12 -1.95 3.88 -7.64
CA VAL A 12 -3.20 3.41 -7.01
C VAL A 12 -3.75 4.46 -6.04
N HIS A 13 -2.88 5.12 -5.24
CA HIS A 13 -3.31 6.22 -4.39
C HIS A 13 -3.92 7.35 -5.21
N LEU A 14 -3.26 7.79 -6.29
CA LEU A 14 -3.77 8.86 -7.15
C LEU A 14 -5.09 8.49 -7.85
N TYR A 15 -5.20 7.25 -8.33
CA TYR A 15 -6.44 6.73 -8.92
C TYR A 15 -7.59 6.69 -7.90
N SER A 16 -7.31 6.23 -6.68
CA SER A 16 -8.32 6.05 -5.64
C SER A 16 -8.95 7.36 -5.16
N ILE A 17 -8.24 8.50 -5.27
CA ILE A 17 -8.79 9.83 -4.94
C ILE A 17 -10.01 10.14 -5.83
N GLY A 18 -9.91 9.87 -7.13
CA GLY A 18 -11.00 10.07 -8.07
C GLY A 18 -12.08 9.00 -7.95
N TYR A 19 -11.67 7.74 -7.82
CA TYR A 19 -12.59 6.59 -7.80
C TYR A 19 -13.48 6.56 -6.54
N MET A 20 -12.94 6.89 -5.36
CA MET A 20 -13.67 6.91 -4.09
C MET A 20 -14.25 8.29 -3.74
N SER A 21 -14.24 9.25 -4.67
CA SER A 21 -14.71 10.62 -4.44
C SER A 21 -16.18 10.73 -4.02
N HIS A 22 -17.00 9.74 -4.38
CA HIS A 22 -18.44 9.72 -4.10
C HIS A 22 -18.81 8.83 -2.90
N ASP A 23 -17.84 8.17 -2.24
CA ASP A 23 -18.11 7.28 -1.10
C ASP A 23 -17.77 7.98 0.23
N PRO A 24 -18.70 8.02 1.21
CA PRO A 24 -18.44 8.62 2.53
C PRO A 24 -17.38 7.88 3.36
N HIS A 25 -17.00 6.65 3.01
CA HIS A 25 -16.02 5.85 3.76
C HIS A 25 -14.60 5.88 3.18
N ASN A 26 -14.28 6.84 2.31
CA ASN A 26 -12.98 6.96 1.66
C ASN A 26 -11.79 6.96 2.64
N GLN A 27 -11.92 7.58 3.83
CA GLN A 27 -10.87 7.61 4.86
C GLN A 27 -10.45 6.22 5.33
N ARG A 28 -11.41 5.29 5.48
CA ARG A 28 -11.13 3.91 5.89
C ARG A 28 -10.39 3.16 4.78
N PHE A 29 -10.83 3.36 3.54
CA PHE A 29 -10.16 2.77 2.38
C PHE A 29 -8.71 3.22 2.27
N PHE A 30 -8.44 4.53 2.38
CA PHE A 30 -7.08 5.06 2.34
C PHE A 30 -6.22 4.52 3.48
N SER A 31 -6.78 4.36 4.69
CA SER A 31 -6.05 3.77 5.82
C SER A 31 -5.63 2.32 5.53
N TYR A 32 -6.53 1.49 5.00
CA TYR A 32 -6.18 0.12 4.61
C TYR A 32 -5.20 0.05 3.44
N LEU A 33 -5.35 0.96 2.47
CA LEU A 33 -4.44 1.05 1.33
C LEU A 33 -3.02 1.41 1.77
N SER A 34 -2.87 2.41 2.65
CA SER A 34 -1.57 2.77 3.20
C SER A 34 -0.97 1.65 4.05
N LEU A 35 -1.78 0.96 4.87
CA LEU A 35 -1.33 -0.20 5.65
C LEU A 35 -0.81 -1.32 4.74
N PHE A 36 -1.53 -1.63 3.66
CA PHE A 36 -1.09 -2.62 2.67
C PHE A 36 0.27 -2.25 2.07
N THR A 37 0.46 -0.99 1.68
CA THR A 37 1.72 -0.54 1.09
C THR A 37 2.87 -0.56 2.09
N PHE A 38 2.60 -0.31 3.37
CA PHE A 38 3.58 -0.42 4.44
C PHE A 38 4.03 -1.86 4.67
N MET A 39 3.09 -2.82 4.73
CA MET A 39 3.42 -4.26 4.83
C MET A 39 4.23 -4.74 3.60
N MET A 40 3.84 -4.32 2.40
CA MET A 40 4.59 -4.63 1.18
C MET A 40 6.02 -4.07 1.18
N ILE A 41 6.25 -2.91 1.78
CA ILE A 41 7.62 -2.38 1.95
C ILE A 41 8.40 -3.25 2.92
N ILE A 42 7.83 -3.63 4.06
CA ILE A 42 8.46 -4.53 5.04
C ILE A 42 8.87 -5.83 4.37
N LEU A 43 7.95 -6.50 3.66
CA LEU A 43 8.20 -7.77 2.96
C LEU A 43 9.38 -7.65 1.98
N VAL A 44 9.42 -6.59 1.18
CA VAL A 44 10.45 -6.42 0.13
C VAL A 44 11.81 -6.01 0.70
N THR A 45 11.83 -5.36 1.86
CA THR A 45 13.08 -4.99 2.57
C THR A 45 13.57 -6.06 3.54
N ALA A 46 12.81 -7.14 3.74
CA ALA A 46 13.15 -8.16 4.70
C ALA A 46 14.47 -8.89 4.35
N ASP A 47 15.36 -8.99 5.34
CA ASP A 47 16.64 -9.70 5.24
C ASP A 47 16.61 -11.07 5.95
N ASN A 48 15.47 -11.42 6.55
CA ASN A 48 15.25 -12.68 7.26
C ASN A 48 13.83 -13.21 7.04
N PHE A 49 13.68 -14.53 7.17
CA PHE A 49 12.40 -15.22 6.92
C PHE A 49 11.28 -14.82 7.87
N LEU A 50 11.61 -14.40 9.10
CA LEU A 50 10.61 -13.97 10.07
C LEU A 50 9.99 -12.63 9.67
N LEU A 51 10.81 -11.66 9.26
CA LEU A 51 10.36 -10.36 8.78
C LEU A 51 9.61 -10.48 7.45
N MET A 52 10.03 -11.41 6.57
CA MET A 52 9.32 -11.72 5.33
C MET A 52 7.94 -12.36 5.56
N PHE A 53 7.73 -13.06 6.68
CA PHE A 53 6.43 -13.62 7.06
C PHE A 53 5.50 -12.58 7.69
N VAL A 54 6.08 -11.57 8.35
CA VAL A 54 5.33 -10.49 9.00
C VAL A 54 4.83 -9.45 8.01
N GLY A 55 5.65 -9.10 7.01
CA GLY A 55 5.25 -8.25 5.89
C GLY A 55 4.32 -8.98 4.93
#